data_AF-A0A955XJ23-F1
#
_entry.id   AF-A0A955XJ23-F1
#
_cell.length_a   1.000
_cell.length_b   1.000
_cell.length_c   1.000
_cell.angle_alpha   90.00
_cell.angle_beta   90.00
_cell.angle_gamma   90.00
#
_symmetry.space_group_name_H-M   'P 1'
#
loop_
_entity.id
_entity.type
_entity.pdbx_description
1 polymer ?
#
loop_
_entity_poly.entity_id
_entity_poly.type
_entity_poly.pdbx_seq_one_letter_code
_entity_poly.pdbx_strand_id
1 'polypeptide(L)'
;SEDACVDDPREAGAGDDTNQTGLIVRTQDDAGFRGDVAGRICPGDADFLCFYMEAQETLTVNVEIASGNAVILGQLYNRMNEPIEAVTGRWSRSGMGDMELSATTGRGFHCLELMAESGAGTYVVSLTAVSNGVRALCEDAEVLVLNGNTATAEATLSDDSETSPSCTAQGAEAGELAYIVTVDDPDSDDGSCANDPCVFPPVLLSARVAGRATGTLGDPVVSIRSSCVNAGTEMACAAGSINPDDPLVPLPNPALARAALTAPGEYTVLVDGVTVSDEPAFSLEVTTGPLAAAPRNDRCDAAEAVALDGQGAASLTVNLDRARDDVDGCLGSAGPDAIYTLNLETAARVRVEVDALTPGVAAGAYLAERCGDVGPVACGYGFDQVVAAGEYVLVVEGATPNDIGRVRANVFVEAFGAPPANDTCEAAQALDAGGGSLSGDTRGATDDYALVVNNRCTDHDSVGGDVVYQLSTRADTRYFVEAVPTGGWDLSLYATTNCADAARSCVEGSDGALTESIVFTAVDDGDVFVVVDGSAGEAGAFDLRWGIAECGDDADCANGQTCLDFTCAD
;
A
#
# COMPACT_ATOMS: atom_id res chain seq x y z
N SER A 1 -2.88 48.32 5.36
CA SER A 1 -2.91 48.21 6.83
C SER A 1 -1.58 47.64 7.24
N GLU A 2 -0.87 48.30 8.16
CA GLU A 2 0.39 47.79 8.72
C GLU A 2 0.18 46.48 9.53
N ASP A 3 -1.07 46.13 9.87
CA ASP A 3 -1.45 44.87 10.52
C ASP A 3 -1.45 43.61 9.60
N ALA A 4 -0.97 43.70 8.35
CA ALA A 4 -0.94 42.54 7.41
C ALA A 4 0.45 41.88 7.28
N CYS A 5 1.45 42.40 8.00
CA CYS A 5 2.79 41.82 8.18
C CYS A 5 3.06 41.61 9.68
N VAL A 6 2.04 41.22 10.45
CA VAL A 6 2.23 40.78 11.83
C VAL A 6 2.39 39.27 11.76
N ASP A 7 3.62 38.81 11.98
CA ASP A 7 3.99 37.44 12.30
C ASP A 7 2.96 36.84 13.28
N ASP A 8 2.23 35.83 12.81
CA ASP A 8 1.14 35.22 13.57
C ASP A 8 1.65 34.07 14.47
N PRO A 9 1.02 33.84 15.64
CA PRO A 9 1.55 32.89 16.64
C PRO A 9 1.47 31.40 16.24
N ARG A 10 1.10 31.06 14.99
CA ARG A 10 1.02 29.70 14.42
C ARG A 10 1.20 29.69 12.89
N GLU A 11 2.21 30.34 12.34
CA GLU A 11 2.42 30.28 10.88
C GLU A 11 2.82 28.86 10.41
N ALA A 12 1.87 28.19 9.76
CA ALA A 12 2.05 26.94 9.04
C ALA A 12 2.54 27.24 7.61
N GLY A 13 3.77 27.75 7.45
CA GLY A 13 4.31 28.05 6.12
C GLY A 13 5.56 28.93 6.07
N ALA A 14 6.64 28.48 6.73
CA ALA A 14 8.06 28.79 6.53
C ALA A 14 8.57 30.21 6.81
N GLY A 15 9.27 30.34 7.95
CA GLY A 15 10.05 31.49 8.36
C GLY A 15 9.95 31.71 9.87
N ASP A 16 11.04 31.49 10.58
CA ASP A 16 11.10 31.57 12.03
C ASP A 16 12.19 32.56 12.45
N ASP A 17 11.90 33.44 13.41
CA ASP A 17 12.75 34.59 13.72
C ASP A 17 14.18 34.26 14.21
N THR A 18 14.46 33.00 14.53
CA THR A 18 15.72 32.60 15.18
C THR A 18 16.21 31.24 14.73
N ASN A 19 17.51 31.05 14.56
CA ASN A 19 18.08 29.73 14.24
C ASN A 19 17.67 28.52 15.13
N GLN A 20 17.05 28.73 16.31
CA GLN A 20 16.53 27.67 17.19
C GLN A 20 15.13 27.19 16.80
N THR A 21 14.36 28.05 16.15
CA THR A 21 13.00 27.79 15.69
C THR A 21 12.96 27.37 14.22
N GLY A 22 14.17 27.19 13.63
CA GLY A 22 14.45 27.03 12.20
C GLY A 22 13.52 26.07 11.50
N LEU A 23 13.05 26.40 10.29
CA LEU A 23 12.44 25.36 9.47
C LEU A 23 13.48 24.29 9.10
N ILE A 24 13.23 23.09 9.62
CA ILE A 24 13.64 21.73 9.24
C ILE A 24 13.70 21.34 7.75
N VAL A 25 14.54 21.93 6.88
CA VAL A 25 14.43 21.64 5.42
C VAL A 25 15.23 20.43 4.91
N ARG A 26 16.22 19.96 5.68
CA ARG A 26 16.96 18.69 5.46
C ARG A 26 17.52 18.18 6.79
N THR A 27 17.20 16.95 7.16
CA THR A 27 17.67 16.26 8.36
C THR A 27 18.91 15.40 8.06
N GLN A 28 19.46 14.75 9.10
CA GLN A 28 20.61 13.85 8.93
C GLN A 28 20.28 12.59 8.13
N ASP A 29 19.01 12.21 8.03
CA ASP A 29 18.57 10.99 7.34
C ASP A 29 17.99 11.29 5.95
N ASP A 30 18.04 12.56 5.51
CA ASP A 30 17.52 12.99 4.22
C ASP A 30 18.63 12.98 3.15
N ALA A 31 18.42 12.19 2.09
CA ALA A 31 19.31 12.11 0.93
C ALA A 31 19.50 13.45 0.18
N GLY A 32 18.64 14.45 0.43
CA GLY A 32 18.71 15.78 -0.18
C GLY A 32 17.70 16.76 0.42
N PHE A 33 17.60 17.95 -0.15
CA PHE A 33 16.58 18.92 0.25
C PHE A 33 15.19 18.52 -0.25
N ARG A 34 14.16 18.69 0.59
CA ARG A 34 12.78 18.33 0.28
C ARG A 34 12.07 19.44 -0.51
N GLY A 35 12.41 19.59 -1.79
CA GLY A 35 11.74 20.50 -2.71
C GLY A 35 11.94 21.99 -2.37
N ASP A 36 11.09 22.83 -2.98
CA ASP A 36 11.13 24.28 -2.79
C ASP A 36 10.38 24.72 -1.53
N VAL A 37 10.91 25.75 -0.87
CA VAL A 37 10.33 26.32 0.35
C VAL A 37 9.76 27.71 0.04
N ALA A 38 8.44 27.86 0.16
CA ALA A 38 7.78 29.14 -0.05
C ALA A 38 7.52 29.85 1.29
N GLY A 39 7.74 31.17 1.32
CA GLY A 39 7.51 31.99 2.51
C GLY A 39 7.09 33.42 2.18
N ARG A 40 6.94 34.25 3.20
CA ARG A 40 6.65 35.68 3.09
C ARG A 40 7.65 36.44 3.95
N ILE A 41 8.17 37.54 3.41
CA ILE A 41 9.13 38.38 4.13
C ILE A 41 8.71 39.85 4.11
N CYS A 42 8.88 40.54 5.24
CA CYS A 42 8.56 41.97 5.41
C CYS A 42 9.77 42.77 5.94
N PRO A 43 9.81 44.12 5.81
CA PRO A 43 10.94 44.90 6.32
C PRO A 43 11.14 44.73 7.82
N GLY A 44 12.35 44.36 8.24
CA GLY A 44 12.70 44.11 9.64
C GLY A 44 12.43 42.69 10.12
N ASP A 45 12.02 41.80 9.21
CA ASP A 45 11.74 40.39 9.41
C ASP A 45 12.92 39.51 8.94
N ALA A 46 13.04 38.31 9.51
CA ALA A 46 14.08 37.35 9.19
C ALA A 46 13.58 35.90 9.27
N ASP A 47 13.77 35.14 8.20
CA ASP A 47 13.36 33.74 8.10
C ASP A 47 14.60 32.82 8.15
N PHE A 48 14.58 31.78 8.99
CA PHE A 48 15.67 30.79 9.06
C PHE A 48 15.29 29.45 8.41
N LEU A 49 16.07 29.01 7.42
CA LEU A 49 15.96 27.65 6.85
C LEU A 49 17.16 26.83 7.31
N CYS A 50 16.95 25.88 8.20
CA CYS A 50 18.02 25.09 8.78
C CYS A 50 18.10 23.68 8.18
N PHE A 51 19.32 23.18 8.02
CA PHE A 51 19.57 21.91 7.35
C PHE A 51 20.87 21.25 7.83
N TYR A 52 20.92 19.93 7.67
CA TYR A 52 22.11 19.13 7.92
C TYR A 52 22.83 18.79 6.61
N MET A 53 24.15 18.91 6.61
CA MET A 53 25.04 18.54 5.51
C MET A 53 25.80 17.28 5.93
N GLU A 54 25.76 16.23 5.13
CA GLU A 54 26.31 14.91 5.49
C GLU A 54 27.82 14.81 5.29
N ALA A 55 28.31 15.49 4.25
CA ALA A 55 29.69 15.52 3.84
C ALA A 55 30.16 16.96 3.60
N GLN A 56 31.33 17.11 2.98
CA GLN A 56 31.71 18.38 2.40
C GLN A 56 30.95 18.56 1.08
N GLU A 57 29.94 19.43 1.10
CA GLU A 57 29.03 19.63 -0.03
C GLU A 57 29.07 21.09 -0.48
N THR A 58 28.85 21.30 -1.78
CA THR A 58 28.58 22.63 -2.35
C THR A 58 27.09 22.88 -2.26
N LEU A 59 26.70 23.80 -1.38
CA LEU A 59 25.35 24.33 -1.29
C LEU A 59 25.15 25.39 -2.38
N THR A 60 24.07 25.30 -3.15
CA THR A 60 23.55 26.37 -3.98
C THR A 60 22.16 26.76 -3.47
N VAL A 61 21.92 28.06 -3.34
CA VAL A 61 20.67 28.66 -2.90
C VAL A 61 20.18 29.60 -4.00
N ASN A 62 18.95 29.39 -4.44
CA ASN A 62 18.24 30.29 -5.33
C ASN A 62 16.96 30.78 -4.64
N VAL A 63 16.68 32.07 -4.73
CA VAL A 63 15.45 32.67 -4.16
C VAL A 63 14.69 33.42 -5.25
N GLU A 64 13.50 32.95 -5.56
CA GLU A 64 12.56 33.61 -6.46
C GLU A 64 11.58 34.48 -5.67
N ILE A 65 11.48 35.78 -6.01
CA ILE A 65 10.47 36.68 -5.44
C ILE A 65 9.16 36.55 -6.24
N ALA A 66 8.29 35.64 -5.80
CA ALA A 66 7.02 35.33 -6.46
C ALA A 66 6.05 36.54 -6.49
N SER A 67 6.02 37.36 -5.43
CA SER A 67 5.17 38.56 -5.38
C SER A 67 5.77 39.72 -4.60
N GLY A 68 5.22 40.93 -4.78
CA GLY A 68 5.68 42.13 -4.10
C GLY A 68 6.93 42.77 -4.72
N ASN A 69 7.64 43.53 -3.90
CA ASN A 69 8.85 44.30 -4.28
C ASN A 69 10.00 44.09 -3.28
N ALA A 70 10.01 42.96 -2.57
CA ALA A 70 11.06 42.61 -1.63
C ALA A 70 12.43 42.54 -2.33
N VAL A 71 13.45 42.99 -1.61
CA VAL A 71 14.86 42.70 -1.85
C VAL A 71 15.33 41.89 -0.64
N ILE A 72 15.70 40.63 -0.88
CA ILE A 72 16.07 39.69 0.17
C ILE A 72 17.59 39.57 0.21
N LEU A 73 18.16 39.65 1.40
CA LEU A 73 19.56 39.29 1.69
C LEU A 73 19.59 37.93 2.35
N GLY A 74 20.45 37.04 1.86
CA GLY A 74 20.69 35.73 2.46
C GLY A 74 22.06 35.68 3.13
N GLN A 75 22.14 35.11 4.32
CA GLN A 75 23.39 34.85 5.04
C GLN A 75 23.40 33.42 5.57
N LEU A 76 24.50 32.71 5.35
CA LEU A 76 24.66 31.35 5.86
C LEU A 76 25.33 31.33 7.23
N TYR A 77 24.84 30.50 8.14
CA TYR A 77 25.31 30.31 9.51
C TYR A 77 25.71 28.85 9.75
N ASN A 78 26.75 28.63 10.54
CA ASN A 78 27.18 27.30 10.96
C ASN A 78 26.45 26.82 12.25
N ARG A 79 26.74 25.61 12.70
CA ARG A 79 26.18 25.00 13.93
C ARG A 79 26.36 25.82 15.22
N MET A 80 27.32 26.74 15.26
CA MET A 80 27.60 27.61 16.42
C MET A 80 26.87 28.95 16.30
N ASN A 81 26.00 29.10 15.31
CA ASN A 81 25.35 30.35 14.93
C ASN A 81 26.33 31.46 14.55
N GLU A 82 27.49 31.08 14.00
CA GLU A 82 28.45 32.04 13.48
C GLU A 82 28.23 32.17 11.97
N PRO A 83 28.17 33.40 11.43
CA PRO A 83 28.04 33.61 10.00
C PRO A 83 29.26 33.03 9.28
N ILE A 84 29.03 32.27 8.21
CA ILE A 84 30.08 31.81 7.32
C ILE A 84 30.50 33.01 6.48
N GLU A 85 31.63 33.62 6.84
CA GLU A 85 32.11 34.87 6.25
C GLU A 85 32.18 34.78 4.72
N ALA A 86 31.75 35.85 4.05
CA ALA A 86 31.72 36.01 2.58
C ALA A 86 30.70 35.14 1.81
N VAL A 87 29.77 34.46 2.50
CA VAL A 87 28.66 33.75 1.86
C VAL A 87 27.36 34.54 2.06
N THR A 88 27.14 35.52 1.17
CA THR A 88 25.91 36.33 1.13
C THR A 88 25.28 36.30 -0.25
N GLY A 89 23.95 36.23 -0.30
CA GLY A 89 23.17 36.35 -1.55
C GLY A 89 22.24 37.56 -1.50
N ARG A 90 21.84 38.08 -2.65
CA ARG A 90 20.90 39.21 -2.73
C ARG A 90 19.94 39.07 -3.90
N TRP A 91 18.67 38.81 -3.61
CA TRP A 91 17.63 38.54 -4.61
C TRP A 91 16.61 39.68 -4.70
N SER A 92 16.18 39.96 -5.93
CA SER A 92 15.12 40.93 -6.21
C SER A 92 14.38 40.55 -7.47
N ARG A 93 13.08 40.87 -7.55
CA ARG A 93 12.23 40.55 -8.70
C ARG A 93 12.72 41.15 -10.03
N SER A 94 13.44 42.27 -9.99
CA SER A 94 13.97 42.94 -11.19
C SER A 94 15.22 42.29 -11.78
N GLY A 95 15.73 41.19 -11.22
CA GLY A 95 16.86 40.42 -11.76
C GLY A 95 18.20 41.19 -11.78
N MET A 96 18.36 42.22 -10.94
CA MET A 96 19.53 43.11 -10.94
C MET A 96 20.57 42.79 -9.84
N GLY A 97 20.68 41.54 -9.37
CA GLY A 97 21.65 41.10 -8.35
C GLY A 97 22.17 39.69 -8.59
N ASP A 98 23.19 39.26 -7.83
CA ASP A 98 23.70 37.88 -7.81
C ASP A 98 22.54 36.94 -7.46
N MET A 99 22.01 36.24 -8.47
CA MET A 99 20.79 35.43 -8.35
C MET A 99 21.04 34.09 -7.65
N GLU A 100 22.27 33.81 -7.26
CA GLU A 100 22.68 32.52 -6.71
C GLU A 100 23.71 32.73 -5.60
N LEU A 101 23.45 32.15 -4.42
CA LEU A 101 24.44 32.00 -3.36
C LEU A 101 24.99 30.57 -3.48
N SER A 102 26.30 30.43 -3.67
CA SER A 102 26.97 29.13 -3.70
C SER A 102 28.11 29.09 -2.69
N ALA A 103 28.16 28.03 -1.86
CA ALA A 103 29.17 27.86 -0.84
C ALA A 103 29.49 26.39 -0.58
N THR A 104 30.78 26.06 -0.48
CA THR A 104 31.20 24.76 0.04
C THR A 104 31.18 24.78 1.56
N THR A 105 30.38 23.91 2.16
CA THR A 105 30.28 23.76 3.61
C THR A 105 30.74 22.38 4.04
N GLY A 106 31.18 22.26 5.30
CA GLY A 106 31.53 20.96 5.88
C GLY A 106 30.32 20.28 6.52
N ARG A 107 30.49 19.01 6.89
CA ARG A 107 29.48 18.21 7.60
C ARG A 107 28.96 18.92 8.85
N GLY A 108 27.65 18.89 9.04
CA GLY A 108 26.99 19.37 10.25
C GLY A 108 25.75 20.22 9.95
N PHE A 109 25.21 20.81 11.01
CA PHE A 109 24.03 21.67 10.94
C PHE A 109 24.40 23.09 10.50
N HIS A 110 23.61 23.65 9.59
CA HIS A 110 23.72 25.01 9.08
C HIS A 110 22.33 25.65 9.01
N CYS A 111 22.27 26.98 8.98
CA CYS A 111 21.03 27.71 8.74
C CYS A 111 21.26 28.83 7.73
N LEU A 112 20.33 28.99 6.80
CA LEU A 112 20.22 30.12 5.88
C LEU A 112 19.25 31.13 6.50
N GLU A 113 19.74 32.31 6.85
CA GLU A 113 18.91 33.45 7.23
C GLU A 113 18.54 34.23 5.97
N LEU A 114 17.26 34.53 5.79
CA LEU A 114 16.73 35.42 4.75
C LEU A 114 16.15 36.66 5.42
N MET A 115 16.66 37.84 5.07
CA MET A 115 16.19 39.12 5.62
C MET A 115 15.72 40.05 4.52
N ALA A 116 14.61 40.76 4.74
CA ALA A 116 14.20 41.83 3.81
C ALA A 116 15.08 43.07 4.01
N GLU A 117 15.96 43.34 3.06
CA GLU A 117 16.69 44.61 2.98
C GLU A 117 15.74 45.78 2.72
N SER A 118 14.74 45.56 1.86
CA SER A 118 13.70 46.54 1.56
C SER A 118 12.48 45.87 0.92
N GLY A 119 11.31 46.53 1.00
CA GLY A 119 10.07 46.02 0.42
C GLY A 119 9.50 44.82 1.17
N ALA A 120 8.38 44.30 0.67
CA ALA A 120 7.72 43.10 1.19
C ALA A 120 7.27 42.24 0.02
N GLY A 121 7.13 40.94 0.25
CA GLY A 121 6.76 39.99 -0.80
C GLY A 121 6.66 38.56 -0.33
N THR A 122 6.22 37.69 -1.24
CA THR A 122 6.36 36.25 -1.06
C THR A 122 7.53 35.75 -1.88
N TYR A 123 8.21 34.73 -1.39
CA TYR A 123 9.37 34.13 -2.04
C TYR A 123 9.24 32.61 -2.12
N VAL A 124 10.07 32.01 -2.97
CA VAL A 124 10.29 30.57 -3.09
C VAL A 124 11.81 30.33 -3.07
N VAL A 125 12.29 29.44 -2.21
CA VAL A 125 13.70 29.08 -2.06
C VAL A 125 13.93 27.68 -2.58
N SER A 126 14.87 27.53 -3.50
CA SER A 126 15.39 26.24 -3.96
C SER A 126 16.79 26.04 -3.38
N LEU A 127 16.98 24.94 -2.66
CA LEU A 127 18.24 24.54 -2.04
C LEU A 127 18.77 23.28 -2.72
N THR A 128 20.03 23.28 -3.14
CA THR A 128 20.70 22.08 -3.62
C THR A 128 22.04 21.92 -2.92
N ALA A 129 22.38 20.70 -2.51
CA ALA A 129 23.69 20.38 -1.95
C ALA A 129 24.27 19.20 -2.73
N VAL A 130 25.51 19.36 -3.19
CA VAL A 130 26.20 18.34 -3.98
C VAL A 130 27.56 18.08 -3.36
N SER A 131 27.81 16.84 -2.93
CA SER A 131 29.13 16.43 -2.44
C SER A 131 30.16 16.47 -3.58
N ASN A 132 31.44 16.66 -3.26
CA ASN A 132 32.48 16.59 -4.29
C ASN A 132 32.56 15.21 -4.94
N GLY A 133 32.26 14.14 -4.19
CA GLY A 133 32.27 12.78 -4.72
C GLY A 133 31.07 12.51 -5.63
N VAL A 134 29.86 12.97 -5.27
CA VAL A 134 28.69 12.94 -6.18
C VAL A 134 28.98 13.71 -7.46
N ARG A 135 29.60 14.90 -7.37
CA ARG A 135 29.99 15.66 -8.57
C ARG A 135 30.98 14.88 -9.43
N ALA A 136 32.01 14.28 -8.83
CA ALA A 136 32.98 13.47 -9.55
C ALA A 136 32.34 12.25 -10.22
N LEU A 137 31.50 11.50 -9.48
CA LEU A 137 30.72 10.38 -10.00
C LEU A 137 29.88 10.79 -11.23
N CYS A 138 29.22 11.94 -11.16
CA CYS A 138 28.40 12.47 -12.25
C CYS A 138 29.21 13.01 -13.43
N GLU A 139 30.37 13.60 -13.20
CA GLU A 139 31.31 14.03 -14.25
C GLU A 139 31.93 12.83 -14.98
N ASP A 140 32.12 11.71 -14.27
CA ASP A 140 32.64 10.45 -14.78
C ASP A 140 31.53 9.52 -15.34
N ALA A 141 30.27 9.95 -15.33
CA ALA A 141 29.14 9.13 -15.77
C ALA A 141 29.27 8.69 -17.24
N GLU A 142 29.08 7.40 -17.50
CA GLU A 142 29.20 6.83 -18.85
C GLU A 142 27.92 7.08 -19.67
N VAL A 143 28.06 7.57 -20.90
CA VAL A 143 26.91 7.77 -21.81
C VAL A 143 26.47 6.44 -22.42
N LEU A 144 25.24 6.02 -22.12
CA LEU A 144 24.59 4.85 -22.71
C LEU A 144 23.81 5.26 -23.97
N VAL A 145 24.33 4.85 -25.12
CA VAL A 145 23.66 5.08 -26.41
C VAL A 145 22.59 4.01 -26.63
N LEU A 146 21.33 4.43 -26.69
CA LEU A 146 20.19 3.56 -27.04
C LEU A 146 20.32 3.10 -28.51
N ASN A 147 20.47 1.79 -28.72
CA ASN A 147 20.43 1.18 -30.05
C ASN A 147 18.98 0.79 -30.36
N GLY A 148 18.23 1.75 -30.91
CA GLY A 148 16.77 1.67 -30.95
C GLY A 148 16.23 2.00 -29.57
N ASN A 149 15.64 1.01 -28.89
CA ASN A 149 14.99 1.20 -27.59
C ASN A 149 15.74 0.54 -26.44
N THR A 150 17.00 0.13 -26.64
CA THR A 150 17.75 -0.65 -25.66
C THR A 150 19.22 -0.24 -25.62
N ALA A 151 19.78 -0.15 -24.43
CA ALA A 151 21.20 -0.05 -24.16
C ALA A 151 21.59 -1.06 -23.08
N THR A 152 22.83 -1.53 -23.09
CA THR A 152 23.35 -2.47 -22.10
C THR A 152 24.75 -2.08 -21.69
N ALA A 153 25.10 -2.27 -20.42
CA ALA A 153 26.44 -2.11 -19.89
C ALA A 153 26.81 -3.27 -18.96
N GLU A 154 28.11 -3.50 -18.81
CA GLU A 154 28.66 -4.42 -17.81
C GLU A 154 29.80 -3.70 -17.09
N ALA A 155 29.81 -3.74 -15.76
CA ALA A 155 30.86 -3.14 -14.96
C ALA A 155 31.00 -3.85 -13.61
N THR A 156 31.92 -3.35 -12.79
CA THR A 156 32.13 -3.76 -11.41
C THR A 156 32.02 -2.51 -10.55
N LEU A 157 31.25 -2.58 -9.46
CA LEU A 157 31.18 -1.49 -8.49
C LEU A 157 32.51 -1.37 -7.73
N SER A 158 32.89 -0.15 -7.38
CA SER A 158 34.02 0.13 -6.49
C SER A 158 33.62 -0.10 -5.01
N ASP A 159 34.47 0.33 -4.08
CA ASP A 159 34.21 0.25 -2.62
C ASP A 159 33.88 1.63 -2.02
N ASP A 160 33.63 2.65 -2.85
CA ASP A 160 33.32 4.02 -2.43
C ASP A 160 31.83 4.32 -2.54
N SER A 161 31.20 4.70 -1.44
CA SER A 161 29.81 5.16 -1.46
C SER A 161 29.74 6.68 -1.44
N GLU A 162 29.19 7.24 -2.50
CA GLU A 162 28.96 8.67 -2.71
C GLU A 162 27.48 9.03 -2.79
N THR A 163 26.57 8.07 -3.06
CA THR A 163 25.13 8.32 -3.17
C THR A 163 24.32 7.34 -2.33
N SER A 164 23.10 7.72 -1.96
CA SER A 164 22.16 6.81 -1.31
C SER A 164 20.80 6.90 -2.00
N PRO A 165 20.43 5.90 -2.82
CA PRO A 165 19.11 5.82 -3.42
C PRO A 165 18.01 5.72 -2.35
N SER A 166 16.86 6.34 -2.57
CA SER A 166 15.79 6.46 -1.55
C SER A 166 15.19 5.13 -1.10
N CYS A 167 15.29 4.09 -1.94
CA CYS A 167 14.79 2.75 -1.64
C CYS A 167 15.73 1.91 -0.78
N THR A 168 16.82 2.49 -0.24
CA THR A 168 17.77 1.79 0.64
C THR A 168 17.63 2.28 2.09
N ALA A 169 17.02 1.46 2.95
CA ALA A 169 16.66 1.87 4.32
C ALA A 169 17.87 2.05 5.28
N GLN A 170 19.08 1.65 4.89
CA GLN A 170 20.28 1.71 5.73
C GLN A 170 21.49 2.38 5.05
N GLY A 171 21.27 3.06 3.93
CA GLY A 171 22.36 3.50 3.06
C GLY A 171 22.96 2.31 2.33
N ALA A 172 22.99 2.38 1.01
CA ALA A 172 23.90 1.53 0.26
C ALA A 172 25.33 1.96 0.60
N GLU A 173 26.16 1.04 1.09
CA GLU A 173 27.57 1.32 1.43
C GLU A 173 28.52 0.76 0.35
N ALA A 174 27.99 0.34 -0.80
CA ALA A 174 28.77 -0.16 -1.93
C ALA A 174 29.29 0.96 -2.83
N GLY A 175 30.19 0.59 -3.74
CA GLY A 175 30.51 1.40 -4.92
C GLY A 175 29.27 1.75 -5.73
N GLU A 176 29.27 2.93 -6.35
CA GLU A 176 28.26 3.31 -7.33
C GLU A 176 28.85 3.58 -8.71
N LEU A 177 28.00 3.42 -9.73
CA LEU A 177 28.29 3.87 -11.09
C LEU A 177 27.11 4.64 -11.65
N ALA A 178 27.42 5.74 -12.34
CA ALA A 178 26.44 6.58 -13.00
C ALA A 178 26.49 6.40 -14.52
N TYR A 179 25.31 6.37 -15.13
CA TYR A 179 25.13 6.30 -16.56
C TYR A 179 24.21 7.41 -17.03
N ILE A 180 24.52 8.06 -18.15
CA ILE A 180 23.67 9.05 -18.79
C ILE A 180 22.93 8.41 -19.95
N VAL A 181 21.61 8.57 -19.97
CA VAL A 181 20.72 8.12 -21.05
C VAL A 181 20.02 9.34 -21.62
N THR A 182 20.20 9.60 -22.92
CA THR A 182 19.48 10.67 -23.62
C THR A 182 18.18 10.10 -24.20
N VAL A 183 17.06 10.75 -23.89
CA VAL A 183 15.75 10.45 -24.47
C VAL A 183 15.37 11.63 -25.37
N ASP A 184 15.53 11.42 -26.67
CA ASP A 184 15.24 12.43 -27.68
C ASP A 184 13.73 12.59 -27.92
N ASP A 185 13.34 13.78 -28.36
CA ASP A 185 12.01 14.00 -28.90
C ASP A 185 11.97 13.39 -30.32
N PRO A 186 11.17 12.34 -30.57
CA PRO A 186 11.15 11.70 -31.89
C PRO A 186 10.74 12.67 -33.02
N ASP A 187 10.07 13.77 -32.69
CA ASP A 187 9.59 14.76 -33.66
C ASP A 187 10.57 15.95 -33.86
N SER A 188 11.66 16.05 -33.09
CA SER A 188 12.58 17.19 -33.21
C SER A 188 13.48 17.15 -34.45
N ASP A 189 13.75 15.97 -34.99
CA ASP A 189 14.78 15.78 -36.01
C ASP A 189 14.31 15.96 -37.46
N ASP A 190 12.99 15.88 -37.72
CA ASP A 190 12.45 15.93 -39.08
C ASP A 190 11.92 17.31 -39.51
N GLY A 191 11.95 18.29 -38.59
CA GLY A 191 11.46 19.64 -38.83
C GLY A 191 9.95 19.74 -39.04
N SER A 192 9.19 18.67 -38.80
CA SER A 192 7.73 18.62 -38.94
C SER A 192 7.02 19.52 -37.92
N CYS A 193 7.64 19.78 -36.77
CA CYS A 193 7.13 20.69 -35.74
C CYS A 193 7.31 22.20 -36.02
N ALA A 194 7.73 22.62 -37.22
CA ALA A 194 8.02 24.04 -37.46
C ALA A 194 6.82 25.00 -37.22
N ASN A 195 5.58 24.49 -37.14
CA ASN A 195 4.37 25.30 -36.99
C ASN A 195 3.38 24.83 -35.91
N ASP A 196 3.63 23.73 -35.20
CA ASP A 196 2.75 23.18 -34.14
C ASP A 196 3.66 22.77 -32.96
N PRO A 197 3.38 23.11 -31.69
CA PRO A 197 4.17 22.65 -30.56
C PRO A 197 4.34 21.12 -30.59
N CYS A 198 5.59 20.63 -30.66
CA CYS A 198 5.86 19.21 -30.52
C CYS A 198 5.28 18.74 -29.18
N VAL A 199 4.41 17.73 -29.24
CA VAL A 199 3.92 17.07 -28.05
C VAL A 199 4.80 15.85 -27.85
N PHE A 200 5.80 15.97 -26.97
CA PHE A 200 6.64 14.84 -26.59
C PHE A 200 5.76 13.67 -26.12
N PRO A 201 5.73 12.54 -26.84
CA PRO A 201 4.98 11.38 -26.39
C PRO A 201 5.65 10.84 -25.12
N PRO A 202 4.93 10.68 -24.00
CA PRO A 202 5.55 10.18 -22.78
C PRO A 202 6.23 8.81 -22.98
N VAL A 203 7.39 8.64 -22.36
CA VAL A 203 8.27 7.45 -22.52
C VAL A 203 8.39 6.74 -21.18
N LEU A 204 8.37 5.41 -21.20
CA LEU A 204 8.69 4.58 -20.06
C LEU A 204 10.16 4.19 -20.12
N LEU A 205 10.98 4.68 -19.20
CA LEU A 205 12.37 4.28 -19.04
C LEU A 205 12.43 3.17 -17.98
N SER A 206 12.94 2.00 -18.36
CA SER A 206 13.13 0.87 -17.44
C SER A 206 14.61 0.51 -17.36
N ALA A 207 15.16 0.47 -16.15
CA ALA A 207 16.55 0.12 -15.89
C ALA A 207 16.59 -1.14 -15.02
N ARG A 208 17.16 -2.22 -15.56
CA ARG A 208 17.28 -3.52 -14.91
C ARG A 208 18.75 -3.81 -14.62
N VAL A 209 19.06 -4.07 -13.35
CA VAL A 209 20.40 -4.46 -12.91
C VAL A 209 20.36 -5.88 -12.38
N ALA A 210 21.30 -6.70 -12.85
CA ALA A 210 21.46 -8.07 -12.39
C ALA A 210 22.93 -8.38 -12.08
N GLY A 211 23.17 -9.14 -11.00
CA GLY A 211 24.48 -9.70 -10.72
C GLY A 211 24.90 -10.73 -11.78
N ARG A 212 26.18 -10.77 -12.12
CA ARG A 212 26.70 -11.73 -13.13
C ARG A 212 26.85 -13.14 -12.55
N ALA A 213 26.70 -14.16 -13.39
CA ALA A 213 26.80 -15.57 -12.99
C ALA A 213 28.15 -15.99 -12.36
N THR A 214 29.22 -15.20 -12.54
CA THR A 214 30.55 -15.45 -11.95
C THR A 214 30.94 -14.43 -10.88
N GLY A 215 30.09 -13.45 -10.58
CA GLY A 215 30.32 -12.45 -9.54
C GLY A 215 29.19 -12.46 -8.51
N THR A 216 29.35 -11.72 -7.42
CA THR A 216 28.33 -11.57 -6.38
C THR A 216 28.08 -10.08 -6.17
N LEU A 217 27.28 -9.49 -7.06
CA LEU A 217 26.76 -8.13 -6.84
C LEU A 217 26.01 -7.99 -5.50
N GLY A 218 25.58 -9.13 -4.92
CA GLY A 218 24.71 -9.16 -3.76
C GLY A 218 23.33 -8.68 -4.18
N ASP A 219 22.85 -7.67 -3.46
CA ASP A 219 21.54 -7.05 -3.63
C ASP A 219 21.73 -5.73 -4.41
N PRO A 220 21.57 -5.74 -5.75
CA PRO A 220 21.67 -4.52 -6.54
C PRO A 220 20.62 -3.49 -6.18
N VAL A 221 21.00 -2.23 -6.36
CA VAL A 221 20.11 -1.09 -6.35
C VAL A 221 20.24 -0.37 -7.68
N VAL A 222 19.10 0.06 -8.23
CA VAL A 222 19.07 0.89 -9.41
C VAL A 222 18.14 2.07 -9.18
N SER A 223 18.61 3.27 -9.55
CA SER A 223 17.87 4.52 -9.42
C SER A 223 17.87 5.28 -10.75
N ILE A 224 16.73 5.89 -11.08
CA ILE A 224 16.56 6.76 -12.25
C ILE A 224 16.32 8.18 -11.75
N ARG A 225 17.13 9.13 -12.21
CA ARG A 225 17.04 10.55 -11.86
C ARG A 225 16.96 11.44 -13.09
N SER A 226 16.28 12.58 -13.00
CA SER A 226 16.35 13.61 -14.04
C SER A 226 17.58 14.52 -13.90
N SER A 227 18.30 14.43 -12.77
CA SER A 227 19.61 15.06 -12.58
C SER A 227 20.52 14.16 -11.72
N CYS A 228 21.72 13.87 -12.21
CA CYS A 228 22.68 13.03 -11.48
C CYS A 228 23.01 13.60 -10.09
N VAL A 229 23.28 14.91 -10.02
CA VAL A 229 23.79 15.57 -8.81
C VAL A 229 22.72 15.88 -7.76
N ASN A 230 21.43 15.76 -8.11
CA ASN A 230 20.33 16.10 -7.21
C ASN A 230 19.51 14.86 -6.86
N ALA A 231 19.71 14.31 -5.67
CA ALA A 231 18.96 13.15 -5.18
C ALA A 231 17.44 13.40 -5.11
N GLY A 232 17.01 14.66 -4.92
CA GLY A 232 15.58 15.03 -4.94
C GLY A 232 14.92 14.94 -6.32
N THR A 233 15.70 14.65 -7.37
CA THR A 233 15.19 14.38 -8.73
C THR A 233 15.06 12.89 -9.05
N GLU A 234 15.19 12.03 -8.03
CA GLU A 234 14.94 10.60 -8.17
C GLU A 234 13.48 10.34 -8.54
N MET A 235 13.29 9.73 -9.70
CA MET A 235 11.99 9.42 -10.28
C MET A 235 11.57 7.98 -10.00
N ALA A 236 12.54 7.08 -9.85
CA ALA A 236 12.32 5.69 -9.51
C ALA A 236 13.53 5.07 -8.84
N CYS A 237 13.30 4.11 -7.95
CA CYS A 237 14.34 3.37 -7.24
C CYS A 237 13.87 1.94 -6.97
N ALA A 238 14.76 0.96 -7.16
CA ALA A 238 14.51 -0.43 -6.78
C ALA A 238 15.77 -1.07 -6.18
N ALA A 239 15.62 -1.76 -5.05
CA ALA A 239 16.66 -2.57 -4.40
C ALA A 239 16.44 -4.10 -4.60
N GLY A 240 15.67 -4.44 -5.64
CA GLY A 240 15.27 -5.81 -5.95
C GLY A 240 14.05 -5.86 -6.86
N SER A 241 13.46 -7.04 -6.96
CA SER A 241 12.17 -7.32 -7.57
C SER A 241 11.35 -8.16 -6.61
N ILE A 242 10.07 -8.33 -6.89
CA ILE A 242 9.19 -9.21 -6.12
C ILE A 242 9.02 -10.50 -6.92
N ASN A 243 9.06 -11.66 -6.24
CA ASN A 243 8.79 -12.93 -6.90
C ASN A 243 7.33 -12.94 -7.38
N PRO A 244 7.05 -13.03 -8.69
CA PRO A 244 5.68 -13.01 -9.19
C PRO A 244 4.85 -14.21 -8.71
N ASP A 245 5.50 -15.34 -8.39
CA ASP A 245 4.84 -16.54 -7.88
C ASP A 245 4.65 -16.53 -6.35
N ASP A 246 5.39 -15.67 -5.64
CA ASP A 246 5.33 -15.52 -4.18
C ASP A 246 5.68 -14.08 -3.80
N PRO A 247 4.71 -13.15 -3.87
CA PRO A 247 5.00 -11.73 -3.74
C PRO A 247 5.40 -11.30 -2.34
N LEU A 248 5.33 -12.20 -1.35
CA LEU A 248 5.88 -12.00 -0.01
C LEU A 248 7.39 -12.25 0.06
N VAL A 249 7.98 -12.82 -1.01
CA VAL A 249 9.41 -13.10 -1.09
C VAL A 249 10.07 -12.09 -2.04
N PRO A 250 10.77 -11.08 -1.49
CA PRO A 250 11.59 -10.19 -2.32
C PRO A 250 12.72 -11.00 -2.97
N LEU A 251 12.92 -10.77 -4.26
CA LEU A 251 14.06 -11.24 -5.03
C LEU A 251 15.04 -10.07 -5.16
N PRO A 252 16.09 -10.01 -4.35
CA PRO A 252 17.02 -8.87 -4.39
C PRO A 252 17.74 -8.71 -5.73
N ASN A 253 17.82 -9.77 -6.54
CA ASN A 253 18.45 -9.76 -7.86
C ASN A 253 17.56 -10.50 -8.87
N PRO A 254 17.15 -9.86 -9.98
CA PRO A 254 17.51 -8.51 -10.42
C PRO A 254 16.77 -7.39 -9.68
N ALA A 255 17.32 -6.18 -9.70
CA ALA A 255 16.61 -4.95 -9.39
C ALA A 255 16.07 -4.29 -10.66
N LEU A 256 14.87 -3.70 -10.61
CA LEU A 256 14.22 -3.06 -11.75
C LEU A 256 13.55 -1.75 -11.35
N ALA A 257 14.13 -0.61 -11.76
CA ALA A 257 13.49 0.70 -11.62
C ALA A 257 12.80 1.11 -12.92
N ARG A 258 11.65 1.78 -12.80
CA ARG A 258 10.83 2.19 -13.95
C ARG A 258 10.31 3.60 -13.71
N ALA A 259 10.56 4.50 -14.66
CA ALA A 259 10.18 5.90 -14.56
C ALA A 259 9.36 6.35 -15.77
N ALA A 260 8.25 7.03 -15.49
CA ALA A 260 7.44 7.73 -16.47
C ALA A 260 8.10 9.08 -16.84
N LEU A 261 8.61 9.19 -18.06
CA LEU A 261 9.24 10.40 -18.57
C LEU A 261 8.24 11.23 -19.36
N THR A 262 8.09 12.50 -18.97
CA THR A 262 7.12 13.44 -19.59
C THR A 262 7.76 14.54 -20.42
N ALA A 263 9.09 14.57 -20.48
CA ALA A 263 9.87 15.51 -21.29
C ALA A 263 11.09 14.79 -21.92
N PRO A 264 11.56 15.25 -23.10
CA PRO A 264 12.85 14.81 -23.62
C PRO A 264 13.98 15.37 -22.74
N GLY A 265 15.14 14.71 -22.74
CA GLY A 265 16.29 15.18 -21.98
C GLY A 265 17.30 14.09 -21.63
N GLU A 266 18.28 14.48 -20.84
CA GLU A 266 19.25 13.56 -20.24
C GLU A 266 18.72 13.09 -18.89
N TYR A 267 18.79 11.77 -18.69
CA TYR A 267 18.41 11.11 -17.44
C TYR A 267 19.61 10.31 -16.95
N THR A 268 19.74 10.19 -15.64
CA THR A 268 20.82 9.42 -15.01
C THR A 268 20.26 8.11 -14.48
N VAL A 269 20.91 7.01 -14.85
CA VAL A 269 20.72 5.69 -14.23
C VAL A 269 21.89 5.45 -13.29
N LEU A 270 21.61 5.37 -12.00
CA LEU A 270 22.59 5.01 -10.98
C LEU A 270 22.47 3.52 -10.69
N VAL A 271 23.62 2.83 -10.66
CA VAL A 271 23.74 1.44 -10.23
C VAL A 271 24.57 1.42 -8.97
N ASP A 272 24.07 0.73 -7.96
CA ASP A 272 24.59 0.72 -6.61
C ASP A 272 24.38 -0.70 -6.01
N GLY A 273 24.99 -0.99 -4.86
CA GLY A 273 24.85 -2.25 -4.13
C GLY A 273 24.50 -2.02 -2.66
N VAL A 274 23.62 -2.84 -2.09
CA VAL A 274 23.38 -2.76 -0.63
C VAL A 274 24.55 -3.36 0.15
N THR A 275 25.04 -4.50 -0.31
CA THR A 275 26.20 -5.19 0.27
C THR A 275 27.17 -5.58 -0.83
N VAL A 276 28.36 -4.97 -0.87
CA VAL A 276 29.42 -5.43 -1.76
C VAL A 276 30.08 -6.69 -1.22
N SER A 277 30.18 -7.69 -2.09
CA SER A 277 31.13 -8.79 -1.90
C SER A 277 32.46 -8.47 -2.56
N ASP A 278 33.44 -9.37 -2.48
CA ASP A 278 34.76 -9.20 -3.11
C ASP A 278 34.72 -9.00 -4.65
N GLU A 279 33.61 -9.32 -5.33
CA GLU A 279 33.46 -9.19 -6.81
C GLU A 279 32.05 -8.69 -7.22
N PRO A 280 31.75 -7.38 -7.08
CA PRO A 280 30.42 -6.81 -7.35
C PRO A 280 30.19 -6.52 -8.84
N ALA A 281 30.33 -7.54 -9.69
CA ALA A 281 30.14 -7.41 -11.12
C ALA A 281 28.65 -7.50 -11.51
N PHE A 282 28.20 -6.61 -12.38
CA PHE A 282 26.80 -6.51 -12.82
C PHE A 282 26.63 -6.41 -14.34
N SER A 283 25.41 -6.65 -14.78
CA SER A 283 24.90 -6.25 -16.09
C SER A 283 23.73 -5.28 -15.89
N LEU A 284 23.79 -4.13 -16.56
CA LEU A 284 22.73 -3.14 -16.65
C LEU A 284 22.08 -3.25 -18.03
N GLU A 285 20.75 -3.30 -18.06
CA GLU A 285 19.92 -3.19 -19.25
C GLU A 285 18.98 -2.00 -19.08
N VAL A 286 19.07 -1.04 -20.00
CA VAL A 286 18.18 0.12 -20.05
C VAL A 286 17.30 -0.01 -21.28
N THR A 287 15.99 0.14 -21.11
CA THR A 287 15.03 0.12 -22.21
C THR A 287 14.10 1.32 -22.17
N THR A 288 13.69 1.78 -23.35
CA THR A 288 12.64 2.79 -23.52
C THR A 288 11.44 2.20 -24.25
N GLY A 289 10.25 2.58 -23.83
CA GLY A 289 9.00 2.15 -24.47
C GLY A 289 7.96 3.27 -24.48
N PRO A 290 6.91 3.16 -25.32
CA PRO A 290 5.78 4.07 -25.22
C PRO A 290 5.14 3.92 -23.84
N LEU A 291 4.93 5.04 -23.15
CA LEU A 291 4.19 5.05 -21.90
C LEU A 291 2.68 5.05 -22.21
N ALA A 292 1.93 4.11 -21.65
CA ALA A 292 0.50 4.10 -21.90
C ALA A 292 -0.20 5.31 -21.28
N ALA A 293 -1.38 5.64 -21.79
CA ALA A 293 -2.21 6.66 -21.15
C ALA A 293 -2.62 6.21 -19.74
N ALA A 294 -2.82 7.18 -18.84
CA ALA A 294 -3.39 6.93 -17.52
C ALA A 294 -4.73 6.20 -17.66
N PRO A 295 -5.03 5.26 -16.76
CA PRO A 295 -6.34 4.63 -16.74
C PRO A 295 -7.42 5.69 -16.54
N ARG A 296 -8.59 5.53 -17.17
CA ARG A 296 -9.69 6.50 -17.00
C ARG A 296 -10.27 6.46 -15.60
N ASN A 297 -10.13 5.31 -14.96
CA ASN A 297 -10.64 4.98 -13.64
C ASN A 297 -9.59 5.17 -12.53
N ASP A 298 -8.65 6.09 -12.75
CA ASP A 298 -7.62 6.54 -11.81
C ASP A 298 -8.16 7.41 -10.67
N ARG A 299 -9.47 7.60 -10.53
CA ARG A 299 -10.07 8.44 -9.48
C ARG A 299 -11.38 7.83 -9.01
N CYS A 300 -11.70 8.05 -7.73
CA CYS A 300 -12.96 7.61 -7.14
C CYS A 300 -14.20 8.07 -7.92
N ASP A 301 -14.21 9.31 -8.42
CA ASP A 301 -15.33 9.87 -9.21
C ASP A 301 -15.39 9.34 -10.65
N ALA A 302 -14.38 8.59 -11.07
CA ALA A 302 -14.23 8.01 -12.40
C ALA A 302 -14.14 6.48 -12.38
N ALA A 303 -14.45 5.84 -11.25
CA ALA A 303 -14.41 4.40 -11.09
C ALA A 303 -15.23 3.67 -12.16
N GLU A 304 -14.65 2.63 -12.76
CA GLU A 304 -15.29 1.83 -13.80
C GLU A 304 -16.01 0.61 -13.19
N ALA A 305 -17.23 0.30 -13.64
CA ALA A 305 -17.94 -0.87 -13.14
C ALA A 305 -17.29 -2.17 -13.62
N VAL A 306 -17.10 -3.14 -12.72
CA VAL A 306 -16.65 -4.50 -13.06
C VAL A 306 -17.75 -5.21 -13.87
N ALA A 307 -17.44 -5.53 -15.13
CA ALA A 307 -18.35 -6.24 -16.01
C ALA A 307 -18.19 -7.77 -15.85
N LEU A 308 -18.92 -8.35 -14.89
CA LEU A 308 -18.97 -9.80 -14.70
C LEU A 308 -19.69 -10.49 -15.88
N ASP A 309 -19.19 -11.65 -16.27
CA ASP A 309 -19.82 -12.52 -17.25
C ASP A 309 -20.97 -13.36 -16.63
N GLY A 310 -21.61 -14.21 -17.43
CA GLY A 310 -22.70 -15.06 -16.97
C GLY A 310 -22.30 -16.14 -15.94
N GLN A 311 -21.01 -16.29 -15.64
CA GLN A 311 -20.48 -17.19 -14.63
C GLN A 311 -19.96 -16.42 -13.39
N GLY A 312 -20.15 -15.09 -13.34
CA GLY A 312 -19.66 -14.26 -12.25
C GLY A 312 -18.16 -13.96 -12.34
N ALA A 313 -17.54 -14.08 -13.51
CA ALA A 313 -16.11 -13.82 -13.69
C ALA A 313 -15.85 -12.55 -14.51
N ALA A 314 -14.78 -11.82 -14.20
CA ALA A 314 -14.25 -10.73 -15.01
C ALA A 314 -12.72 -10.81 -15.08
N SER A 315 -12.15 -10.34 -16.19
CA SER A 315 -10.70 -10.17 -16.32
C SER A 315 -10.40 -8.72 -16.69
N LEU A 316 -9.86 -7.98 -15.73
CA LEU A 316 -9.52 -6.57 -15.85
C LEU A 316 -8.07 -6.46 -16.28
N THR A 317 -7.79 -5.84 -17.42
CA THR A 317 -6.42 -5.49 -17.80
C THR A 317 -6.18 -4.03 -17.45
N VAL A 318 -5.38 -3.80 -16.43
CA VAL A 318 -5.10 -2.48 -15.87
C VAL A 318 -3.73 -2.02 -16.36
N ASN A 319 -3.58 -0.72 -16.60
CA ASN A 319 -2.27 -0.12 -16.83
C ASN A 319 -2.00 0.96 -15.78
N LEU A 320 -1.00 0.72 -14.94
CA LEU A 320 -0.55 1.58 -13.86
C LEU A 320 0.59 2.53 -14.27
N ASP A 321 1.03 2.52 -15.54
CA ASP A 321 2.14 3.34 -16.08
C ASP A 321 2.05 4.83 -15.74
N ARG A 322 0.83 5.37 -15.67
CA ARG A 322 0.53 6.79 -15.41
C ARG A 322 -0.63 6.97 -14.46
N ALA A 323 -0.98 5.92 -13.73
CA ALA A 323 -1.97 6.06 -12.68
C ALA A 323 -1.34 6.85 -11.53
N ARG A 324 -2.16 7.58 -10.80
CA ARG A 324 -1.79 8.30 -9.59
C ARG A 324 -2.14 7.41 -8.41
N ASP A 325 -1.51 7.73 -7.29
CA ASP A 325 -1.92 7.28 -5.98
C ASP A 325 -3.02 8.24 -5.50
N ASP A 326 -4.27 7.88 -5.76
CA ASP A 326 -5.45 8.65 -5.37
C ASP A 326 -6.17 8.01 -4.16
N VAL A 327 -5.82 6.77 -3.78
CA VAL A 327 -6.36 6.06 -2.62
C VAL A 327 -5.29 5.35 -1.80
N ASP A 328 -5.26 5.61 -0.49
CA ASP A 328 -4.40 4.89 0.44
C ASP A 328 -4.81 3.40 0.50
N GLY A 329 -4.03 2.54 -0.14
CA GLY A 329 -4.22 1.11 -0.10
C GLY A 329 -3.48 0.40 1.01
N CYS A 330 -3.38 -0.92 0.87
CA CYS A 330 -2.95 -1.81 1.93
C CYS A 330 -1.65 -2.56 1.61
N LEU A 331 -1.16 -2.46 0.37
CA LEU A 331 0.07 -3.11 -0.08
C LEU A 331 1.33 -2.28 0.15
N GLY A 332 1.17 -1.03 0.58
CA GLY A 332 2.26 -0.11 0.84
C GLY A 332 1.79 1.33 0.82
N SER A 333 2.73 2.27 0.96
CA SER A 333 2.44 3.69 0.80
C SER A 333 2.67 4.12 -0.64
N ALA A 334 1.65 4.71 -1.23
CA ALA A 334 1.70 5.51 -2.45
C ALA A 334 1.94 4.82 -3.80
N GLY A 335 1.39 3.61 -3.99
CA GLY A 335 1.40 2.95 -5.28
C GLY A 335 0.39 3.54 -6.27
N PRO A 336 0.66 3.49 -7.60
CA PRO A 336 -0.32 3.88 -8.61
C PRO A 336 -1.54 2.96 -8.55
N ASP A 337 -2.75 3.51 -8.67
CA ASP A 337 -3.99 2.73 -8.51
C ASP A 337 -4.98 2.84 -9.68
N ALA A 338 -5.88 1.86 -9.77
CA ALA A 338 -7.03 1.91 -10.66
C ALA A 338 -8.26 1.40 -9.94
N ILE A 339 -9.34 2.15 -10.03
CA ILE A 339 -10.49 2.03 -9.15
C ILE A 339 -11.68 1.48 -9.94
N TYR A 340 -12.33 0.47 -9.41
CA TYR A 340 -13.49 -0.16 -10.00
C TYR A 340 -14.66 -0.20 -9.00
N THR A 341 -15.89 -0.25 -9.50
CA THR A 341 -17.07 -0.52 -8.66
C THR A 341 -17.58 -1.93 -8.90
N LEU A 342 -17.93 -2.63 -7.83
CA LEU A 342 -18.47 -3.98 -7.83
C LEU A 342 -19.81 -3.99 -7.10
N ASN A 343 -20.90 -4.22 -7.84
CA ASN A 343 -22.25 -4.28 -7.29
C ASN A 343 -22.68 -5.73 -7.09
N LEU A 344 -23.03 -6.10 -5.87
CA LEU A 344 -23.45 -7.43 -5.47
C LEU A 344 -24.92 -7.42 -5.03
N GLU A 345 -25.78 -8.15 -5.76
CA GLU A 345 -27.22 -8.20 -5.46
C GLU A 345 -27.56 -9.03 -4.22
N THR A 346 -26.71 -10.01 -3.91
CA THR A 346 -26.80 -10.90 -2.75
C THR A 346 -25.44 -10.97 -2.08
N ALA A 347 -25.38 -11.54 -0.88
CA ALA A 347 -24.10 -11.96 -0.32
C ALA A 347 -23.37 -12.89 -1.31
N ALA A 348 -22.06 -12.74 -1.38
CA ALA A 348 -21.23 -13.45 -2.34
C ALA A 348 -19.82 -13.69 -1.80
N ARG A 349 -19.18 -14.74 -2.30
CA ARG A 349 -17.73 -14.92 -2.19
C ARG A 349 -17.06 -14.18 -3.35
N VAL A 350 -16.20 -13.23 -3.03
CA VAL A 350 -15.40 -12.47 -3.99
C VAL A 350 -13.96 -12.93 -3.88
N ARG A 351 -13.44 -13.51 -4.96
CA ARG A 351 -12.03 -13.86 -5.12
C ARG A 351 -11.39 -12.97 -6.17
N VAL A 352 -10.25 -12.40 -5.85
CA VAL A 352 -9.43 -11.60 -6.76
C VAL A 352 -8.04 -12.19 -6.84
N GLU A 353 -7.57 -12.39 -8.07
CA GLU A 353 -6.19 -12.81 -8.37
C GLU A 353 -5.53 -11.74 -9.21
N VAL A 354 -4.35 -11.26 -8.81
CA VAL A 354 -3.62 -10.23 -9.54
C VAL A 354 -2.34 -10.80 -10.13
N ASP A 355 -2.25 -10.77 -11.45
CA ASP A 355 -1.09 -11.20 -12.21
C ASP A 355 -0.35 -9.99 -12.79
N ALA A 356 0.96 -9.91 -12.56
CA ALA A 356 1.81 -8.95 -13.26
C ALA A 356 1.94 -9.35 -14.75
N LEU A 357 1.46 -8.51 -15.67
CA LEU A 357 1.69 -8.71 -17.11
C LEU A 357 3.02 -8.11 -17.55
N THR A 358 3.57 -7.21 -16.75
CA THR A 358 4.88 -6.61 -16.98
C THR A 358 5.88 -7.16 -15.97
N PRO A 359 7.02 -7.71 -16.42
CA PRO A 359 8.00 -8.28 -15.51
C PRO A 359 8.44 -7.29 -14.42
N GLY A 360 8.51 -7.77 -13.18
CA GLY A 360 9.00 -7.02 -12.03
C GLY A 360 8.05 -5.97 -11.45
N VAL A 361 6.78 -5.90 -11.90
CA VAL A 361 5.74 -5.12 -11.24
C VAL A 361 5.14 -5.95 -10.12
N ALA A 362 5.13 -5.42 -8.90
CA ALA A 362 4.36 -5.95 -7.80
C ALA A 362 3.05 -5.18 -7.69
N ALA A 363 1.93 -5.89 -7.81
CA ALA A 363 0.62 -5.28 -7.71
C ALA A 363 -0.33 -6.24 -7.03
N GLY A 364 -1.32 -5.70 -6.35
CA GLY A 364 -2.40 -6.50 -5.80
C GLY A 364 -3.70 -5.72 -5.85
N ALA A 365 -4.62 -6.12 -4.98
CA ALA A 365 -5.93 -5.52 -4.93
C ALA A 365 -6.47 -5.48 -3.50
N TYR A 366 -7.38 -4.56 -3.30
CA TYR A 366 -8.21 -4.54 -2.09
C TYR A 366 -9.66 -4.23 -2.43
N LEU A 367 -10.54 -4.66 -1.54
CA LEU A 367 -11.97 -4.42 -1.61
C LEU A 367 -12.37 -3.54 -0.43
N ALA A 368 -13.09 -2.45 -0.69
CA ALA A 368 -13.57 -1.53 0.34
C ALA A 368 -15.06 -1.21 0.11
N GLU A 369 -15.76 -0.81 1.16
CA GLU A 369 -17.17 -0.38 1.04
C GLU A 369 -17.29 0.98 0.36
N ARG A 370 -16.28 1.86 0.52
CA ARG A 370 -16.24 3.18 -0.11
C ARG A 370 -14.82 3.51 -0.55
N CYS A 371 -14.72 4.38 -1.54
CA CYS A 371 -13.44 4.84 -2.05
C CYS A 371 -12.72 5.72 -1.02
N GLY A 372 -11.44 5.44 -0.77
CA GLY A 372 -10.61 6.13 0.23
C GLY A 372 -10.79 5.64 1.67
N ASP A 373 -11.55 4.56 1.91
CA ASP A 373 -11.59 3.93 3.24
C ASP A 373 -10.26 3.18 3.51
N VAL A 374 -9.52 3.61 4.54
CA VAL A 374 -8.22 3.02 4.95
C VAL A 374 -8.31 1.63 5.62
N GLY A 375 -9.52 1.10 5.76
CA GLY A 375 -9.80 -0.21 6.36
C GLY A 375 -10.50 -1.11 5.35
N PRO A 376 -9.77 -1.69 4.39
CA PRO A 376 -10.38 -2.52 3.37
C PRO A 376 -11.00 -3.77 4.00
N VAL A 377 -12.12 -4.22 3.42
CA VAL A 377 -12.80 -5.48 3.73
C VAL A 377 -11.88 -6.68 3.44
N ALA A 378 -11.11 -6.59 2.37
CA ALA A 378 -10.10 -7.59 2.01
C ALA A 378 -8.93 -6.92 1.29
N CYS A 379 -7.74 -7.49 1.43
CA CYS A 379 -6.50 -6.93 0.89
C CYS A 379 -5.49 -8.04 0.59
N GLY A 380 -4.73 -7.89 -0.50
CA GLY A 380 -3.50 -8.65 -0.74
C GLY A 380 -3.07 -8.61 -2.20
N TYR A 381 -2.03 -9.39 -2.53
CA TYR A 381 -1.68 -9.72 -3.93
C TYR A 381 -2.76 -10.57 -4.63
N GLY A 382 -3.78 -10.91 -3.88
CA GLY A 382 -5.03 -11.57 -4.21
C GLY A 382 -5.77 -11.76 -2.89
N PHE A 383 -7.07 -11.98 -2.94
CA PHE A 383 -7.85 -12.29 -1.76
C PHE A 383 -9.04 -13.17 -2.11
N ASP A 384 -9.63 -13.78 -1.09
CA ASP A 384 -10.83 -14.59 -1.20
C ASP A 384 -11.69 -14.33 0.05
N GLN A 385 -12.77 -13.57 -0.14
CA GLN A 385 -13.54 -12.99 0.96
C GLN A 385 -15.04 -13.16 0.73
N VAL A 386 -15.76 -13.54 1.78
CA VAL A 386 -17.23 -13.45 1.80
C VAL A 386 -17.65 -12.05 2.21
N VAL A 387 -18.54 -11.45 1.41
CA VAL A 387 -19.07 -10.11 1.67
C VAL A 387 -20.60 -10.08 1.52
N ALA A 388 -21.24 -9.17 2.24
CA ALA A 388 -22.67 -8.95 2.15
C ALA A 388 -23.07 -8.36 0.79
N ALA A 389 -24.37 -8.37 0.48
CA ALA A 389 -24.90 -7.63 -0.67
C ALA A 389 -24.60 -6.14 -0.53
N GLY A 390 -24.23 -5.47 -1.62
CA GLY A 390 -23.87 -4.05 -1.57
C GLY A 390 -23.07 -3.57 -2.77
N GLU A 391 -22.75 -2.27 -2.75
CA GLU A 391 -21.79 -1.67 -3.66
C GLU A 391 -20.43 -1.61 -2.97
N TYR A 392 -19.40 -2.11 -3.65
CA TYR A 392 -18.02 -2.11 -3.19
C TYR A 392 -17.13 -1.39 -4.19
N VAL A 393 -15.99 -0.93 -3.71
CA VAL A 393 -14.89 -0.41 -4.51
C VAL A 393 -13.78 -1.46 -4.53
N LEU A 394 -13.43 -1.92 -5.73
CA LEU A 394 -12.29 -2.78 -5.98
C LEU A 394 -11.16 -1.90 -6.51
N VAL A 395 -10.03 -1.87 -5.80
CA VAL A 395 -8.84 -1.12 -6.24
C VAL A 395 -7.77 -2.12 -6.63
N VAL A 396 -7.16 -1.89 -7.80
CA VAL A 396 -5.96 -2.61 -8.25
C VAL A 396 -4.81 -1.63 -8.18
N GLU A 397 -3.81 -1.90 -7.34
CA GLU A 397 -2.73 -0.97 -7.02
C GLU A 397 -1.35 -1.60 -7.19
N GLY A 398 -0.36 -0.77 -7.51
CA GLY A 398 1.06 -1.13 -7.35
C GLY A 398 1.44 -1.17 -5.88
N ALA A 399 2.38 -2.04 -5.49
CA ALA A 399 2.80 -2.15 -4.08
C ALA A 399 3.64 -0.93 -3.62
N THR A 400 4.32 -0.26 -4.55
CA THR A 400 5.15 0.92 -4.30
C THR A 400 4.92 1.98 -5.39
N PRO A 401 5.38 3.24 -5.20
CA PRO A 401 5.28 4.28 -6.24
C PRO A 401 5.94 3.91 -7.58
N ASN A 402 6.86 2.93 -7.56
CA ASN A 402 7.63 2.51 -8.74
C ASN A 402 7.05 1.25 -9.41
N ASP A 403 6.00 0.64 -8.84
CA ASP A 403 5.31 -0.53 -9.41
C ASP A 403 4.33 -0.12 -10.51
N ILE A 404 4.84 0.65 -11.48
CA ILE A 404 4.13 1.10 -12.66
C ILE A 404 4.19 0.02 -13.75
N GLY A 405 3.07 -0.30 -14.39
CA GLY A 405 3.01 -1.25 -15.49
C GLY A 405 1.66 -1.88 -15.71
N ARG A 406 1.62 -2.84 -16.64
CA ARG A 406 0.40 -3.59 -16.93
C ARG A 406 0.23 -4.77 -15.99
N VAL A 407 -0.98 -4.93 -15.49
CA VAL A 407 -1.39 -6.04 -14.62
C VAL A 407 -2.74 -6.58 -15.09
N ARG A 408 -3.07 -7.80 -14.65
CA ARG A 408 -4.38 -8.41 -14.87
C ARG A 408 -4.97 -8.76 -13.51
N ALA A 409 -6.17 -8.26 -13.22
CA ALA A 409 -6.96 -8.73 -12.08
C ALA A 409 -8.07 -9.63 -12.59
N ASN A 410 -8.06 -10.91 -12.18
CA ASN A 410 -9.16 -11.84 -12.41
C ASN A 410 -10.08 -11.80 -11.20
N VAL A 411 -11.32 -11.39 -11.41
CA VAL A 411 -12.34 -11.25 -10.36
C VAL A 411 -13.35 -12.37 -10.53
N PHE A 412 -13.61 -13.12 -9.47
CA PHE A 412 -14.61 -14.19 -9.42
C PHE A 412 -15.61 -13.89 -8.32
N VAL A 413 -16.89 -13.93 -8.66
CA VAL A 413 -18.00 -13.68 -7.75
C VAL A 413 -18.92 -14.90 -7.75
N GLU A 414 -18.96 -15.62 -6.64
CA GLU A 414 -19.91 -16.70 -6.40
C GLU A 414 -21.05 -16.16 -5.51
N ALA A 415 -22.16 -15.81 -6.13
CA ALA A 415 -23.36 -15.38 -5.42
C ALA A 415 -23.98 -16.56 -4.65
N PHE A 416 -24.28 -16.36 -3.37
CA PHE A 416 -24.88 -17.40 -2.53
C PHE A 416 -26.40 -17.53 -2.70
N GLY A 417 -27.03 -16.62 -3.45
CA GLY A 417 -28.48 -16.58 -3.62
C GLY A 417 -29.16 -15.80 -2.50
N ALA A 418 -30.49 -15.95 -2.39
CA ALA A 418 -31.22 -15.38 -1.26
C ALA A 418 -30.84 -16.11 0.03
N PRO A 419 -30.87 -15.44 1.20
CA PRO A 419 -30.63 -16.10 2.47
C PRO A 419 -31.53 -17.35 2.64
N PRO A 420 -31.04 -18.39 3.33
CA PRO A 420 -31.83 -19.58 3.63
C PRO A 420 -33.19 -19.22 4.26
N ALA A 421 -34.21 -20.04 4.03
CA ALA A 421 -35.54 -19.72 4.56
C ALA A 421 -35.60 -19.65 6.10
N ASN A 422 -34.60 -20.25 6.77
CA ASN A 422 -34.47 -20.34 8.22
C ASN A 422 -33.32 -19.49 8.78
N ASP A 423 -32.94 -18.43 8.08
CA ASP A 423 -31.95 -17.41 8.48
C ASP A 423 -32.31 -16.75 9.83
N THR A 424 -33.60 -16.48 10.05
CA THR A 424 -34.07 -15.82 11.27
C THR A 424 -34.86 -16.74 12.20
N CYS A 425 -34.91 -16.43 13.49
CA CYS A 425 -35.67 -17.18 14.48
C CYS A 425 -37.18 -17.15 14.23
N GLU A 426 -37.71 -16.06 13.68
CA GLU A 426 -39.09 -15.97 13.23
C GLU A 426 -39.42 -16.98 12.12
N ALA A 427 -38.41 -17.39 11.35
CA ALA A 427 -38.51 -18.34 10.26
C ALA A 427 -37.80 -19.67 10.55
N ALA A 428 -37.42 -19.93 11.80
CA ALA A 428 -36.68 -21.11 12.22
C ALA A 428 -37.33 -22.41 11.72
N GLN A 429 -36.52 -23.32 11.18
CA GLN A 429 -37.02 -24.59 10.69
C GLN A 429 -37.32 -25.53 11.86
N ALA A 430 -38.59 -25.96 11.98
CA ALA A 430 -39.00 -26.87 13.05
C ALA A 430 -38.32 -28.26 12.92
N LEU A 431 -37.79 -28.74 14.04
CA LEU A 431 -37.21 -30.07 14.22
C LEU A 431 -38.17 -30.97 14.98
N ASP A 432 -38.23 -32.25 14.59
CA ASP A 432 -39.04 -33.24 15.32
C ASP A 432 -38.37 -33.60 16.65
N ALA A 433 -39.08 -33.46 17.77
CA ALA A 433 -38.53 -33.72 19.10
C ALA A 433 -38.05 -35.18 19.32
N GLY A 434 -38.50 -36.13 18.50
CA GLY A 434 -38.05 -37.53 18.52
C GLY A 434 -36.71 -37.77 17.82
N GLY A 435 -36.16 -36.77 17.15
CA GLY A 435 -34.88 -36.82 16.46
C GLY A 435 -35.00 -36.89 14.93
N GLY A 436 -33.87 -36.74 14.26
CA GLY A 436 -33.78 -36.74 12.82
C GLY A 436 -32.42 -36.30 12.30
N SER A 437 -32.34 -36.17 10.97
CA SER A 437 -31.22 -35.54 10.30
C SER A 437 -31.68 -34.76 9.07
N LEU A 438 -30.93 -33.73 8.70
CA LEU A 438 -31.10 -32.93 7.49
C LEU A 438 -29.75 -32.36 7.05
N SER A 439 -29.68 -31.88 5.80
CA SER A 439 -28.56 -31.07 5.34
C SER A 439 -28.98 -29.59 5.34
N GLY A 440 -28.06 -28.72 5.75
CA GLY A 440 -28.22 -27.27 5.77
C GLY A 440 -27.05 -26.56 5.07
N ASP A 441 -27.15 -25.24 4.94
CA ASP A 441 -26.10 -24.40 4.37
C ASP A 441 -26.21 -22.99 4.94
N THR A 442 -25.11 -22.48 5.52
CA THR A 442 -25.03 -21.11 6.03
C THR A 442 -24.62 -20.09 4.96
N ARG A 443 -24.27 -20.54 3.74
CA ARG A 443 -23.90 -19.61 2.67
C ARG A 443 -25.07 -18.72 2.27
N GLY A 444 -24.85 -17.42 2.34
CA GLY A 444 -25.83 -16.39 2.00
C GLY A 444 -26.76 -16.01 3.16
N ALA A 445 -26.65 -16.68 4.31
CA ALA A 445 -27.30 -16.26 5.54
C ALA A 445 -26.73 -14.92 6.06
N THR A 446 -27.53 -14.19 6.82
CA THR A 446 -27.07 -13.02 7.59
C THR A 446 -26.52 -13.43 8.95
N ASP A 447 -25.64 -12.61 9.52
CA ASP A 447 -25.16 -12.74 10.90
C ASP A 447 -26.14 -12.00 11.83
N ASP A 448 -27.21 -12.69 12.22
CA ASP A 448 -28.29 -12.19 13.07
C ASP A 448 -28.04 -12.47 14.56
N TYR A 449 -27.22 -13.46 14.90
CA TYR A 449 -27.00 -13.91 16.28
C TYR A 449 -25.55 -13.84 16.77
N ALA A 450 -24.72 -12.99 16.15
CA ALA A 450 -23.32 -12.77 16.48
C ALA A 450 -22.96 -12.95 17.97
N LEU A 451 -22.12 -13.94 18.26
CA LEU A 451 -21.55 -14.11 19.60
C LEU A 451 -20.21 -13.38 19.68
N VAL A 452 -19.98 -12.66 20.79
CA VAL A 452 -18.66 -12.04 21.05
C VAL A 452 -17.75 -13.02 21.82
N VAL A 453 -16.44 -12.83 21.71
CA VAL A 453 -15.43 -13.63 22.45
C VAL A 453 -15.70 -13.61 23.96
N ASN A 454 -15.50 -14.75 24.64
CA ASN A 454 -15.82 -15.01 26.05
C ASN A 454 -17.34 -14.99 26.38
N ASN A 455 -18.18 -15.40 25.44
CA ASN A 455 -19.60 -15.67 25.69
C ASN A 455 -19.80 -17.02 26.40
N ARG A 456 -21.01 -17.29 26.89
CA ARG A 456 -21.32 -18.51 27.66
C ARG A 456 -21.63 -19.75 26.81
N CYS A 457 -21.81 -19.58 25.50
CA CYS A 457 -22.10 -20.70 24.60
C CYS A 457 -20.82 -21.38 24.17
N THR A 458 -19.97 -20.65 23.47
CA THR A 458 -18.85 -21.22 22.72
C THR A 458 -17.49 -20.78 23.27
N ASP A 459 -17.44 -19.78 24.16
CA ASP A 459 -16.23 -19.01 24.53
C ASP A 459 -15.55 -18.25 23.36
N HIS A 460 -16.00 -18.44 22.12
CA HIS A 460 -15.46 -17.91 20.87
C HIS A 460 -16.45 -17.00 20.14
N ASP A 461 -15.98 -16.15 19.23
CA ASP A 461 -16.86 -15.34 18.40
C ASP A 461 -17.45 -16.12 17.22
N SER A 462 -18.74 -15.91 16.97
CA SER A 462 -19.43 -16.39 15.78
C SER A 462 -19.91 -15.15 15.03
N VAL A 463 -19.30 -14.89 13.89
CA VAL A 463 -19.52 -13.66 13.09
C VAL A 463 -19.78 -13.99 11.61
N GLY A 464 -20.16 -15.24 11.36
CA GLY A 464 -20.55 -15.74 10.05
C GLY A 464 -22.06 -15.71 9.85
N GLY A 465 -22.51 -16.17 8.69
CA GLY A 465 -23.95 -16.32 8.45
C GLY A 465 -24.52 -17.45 9.30
N ASP A 466 -25.72 -17.26 9.84
CA ASP A 466 -26.35 -18.22 10.74
C ASP A 466 -27.68 -18.78 10.22
N VAL A 467 -27.98 -20.01 10.62
CA VAL A 467 -29.28 -20.62 10.33
C VAL A 467 -29.88 -21.24 11.57
N VAL A 468 -31.19 -21.06 11.72
CA VAL A 468 -31.91 -21.37 12.95
C VAL A 468 -32.86 -22.54 12.75
N TYR A 469 -32.87 -23.40 13.75
CA TYR A 469 -33.81 -24.51 13.88
C TYR A 469 -34.55 -24.42 15.20
N GLN A 470 -35.83 -24.80 15.22
CA GLN A 470 -36.67 -24.76 16.42
C GLN A 470 -36.94 -26.18 16.90
N LEU A 471 -36.50 -26.51 18.11
CA LEU A 471 -36.72 -27.80 18.76
C LEU A 471 -37.72 -27.64 19.91
N SER A 472 -38.91 -28.24 19.79
CA SER A 472 -39.87 -28.27 20.89
C SER A 472 -39.46 -29.30 21.94
N THR A 473 -38.98 -28.84 23.09
CA THR A 473 -38.43 -29.65 24.17
C THR A 473 -39.45 -29.96 25.26
N ARG A 474 -39.18 -31.03 26.02
CA ARG A 474 -39.91 -31.39 27.24
C ARG A 474 -39.00 -31.25 28.45
N ALA A 475 -39.53 -30.74 29.55
CA ALA A 475 -38.82 -30.64 30.82
C ALA A 475 -38.20 -31.99 31.22
N ASP A 476 -37.02 -31.92 31.83
CA ASP A 476 -36.22 -33.06 32.29
C ASP A 476 -35.84 -34.07 31.18
N THR A 477 -35.96 -33.69 29.91
CA THR A 477 -35.50 -34.52 28.77
C THR A 477 -34.13 -34.06 28.31
N ARG A 478 -33.22 -35.01 28.11
CA ARG A 478 -31.88 -34.76 27.60
C ARG A 478 -31.87 -34.89 26.07
N TYR A 479 -31.34 -33.88 25.40
CA TYR A 479 -31.24 -33.81 23.94
C TYR A 479 -29.78 -33.78 23.52
N PHE A 480 -29.49 -34.31 22.33
CA PHE A 480 -28.24 -34.07 21.63
C PHE A 480 -28.52 -33.38 20.29
N VAL A 481 -27.57 -32.57 19.86
CA VAL A 481 -27.52 -31.98 18.53
C VAL A 481 -26.08 -32.04 18.07
N GLU A 482 -25.86 -32.43 16.82
CA GLU A 482 -24.55 -32.39 16.19
C GLU A 482 -24.65 -31.84 14.77
N ALA A 483 -23.71 -30.96 14.43
CA ALA A 483 -23.52 -30.42 13.09
C ALA A 483 -22.14 -30.85 12.55
N VAL A 484 -22.14 -31.35 11.31
CA VAL A 484 -20.93 -31.80 10.61
C VAL A 484 -20.74 -30.95 9.35
N PRO A 485 -19.72 -30.08 9.28
CA PRO A 485 -19.45 -29.25 8.11
C PRO A 485 -19.00 -30.10 6.93
N THR A 486 -19.56 -29.81 5.76
CA THR A 486 -19.08 -30.36 4.49
C THR A 486 -17.88 -29.54 4.01
N GLY A 487 -16.75 -30.20 3.80
CA GLY A 487 -15.53 -29.52 3.34
C GLY A 487 -14.65 -28.97 4.46
N GLY A 488 -15.04 -29.16 5.73
CA GLY A 488 -14.19 -28.87 6.89
C GLY A 488 -14.01 -27.38 7.20
N TRP A 489 -15.04 -26.57 6.92
CA TRP A 489 -15.12 -25.20 7.44
C TRP A 489 -15.45 -25.24 8.94
N ASP A 490 -15.07 -24.19 9.66
CA ASP A 490 -15.23 -24.06 11.11
C ASP A 490 -16.59 -23.45 11.45
N LEU A 491 -17.39 -24.19 12.21
CA LEU A 491 -18.75 -23.79 12.57
C LEU A 491 -18.88 -23.70 14.09
N SER A 492 -19.71 -22.79 14.55
CA SER A 492 -20.19 -22.74 15.92
C SER A 492 -21.59 -23.34 16.01
N LEU A 493 -21.83 -24.21 17.00
CA LEU A 493 -23.15 -24.80 17.26
C LEU A 493 -23.60 -24.43 18.67
N TYR A 494 -24.77 -23.82 18.81
CA TYR A 494 -25.31 -23.51 20.12
C TYR A 494 -26.84 -23.57 20.18
N ALA A 495 -27.34 -23.77 21.39
CA ALA A 495 -28.76 -23.78 21.71
C ALA A 495 -29.10 -22.58 22.61
N THR A 496 -30.18 -21.87 22.30
CA THR A 496 -30.66 -20.71 23.07
C THR A 496 -32.17 -20.74 23.26
N THR A 497 -32.64 -20.18 24.38
CA THR A 497 -34.09 -20.01 24.64
C THR A 497 -34.64 -18.66 24.15
N ASN A 498 -33.77 -17.72 23.77
CA ASN A 498 -34.17 -16.40 23.29
C ASN A 498 -33.15 -15.85 22.29
N CYS A 499 -33.51 -15.83 21.01
CA CYS A 499 -32.61 -15.34 19.97
C CYS A 499 -32.24 -13.86 20.12
N ALA A 500 -33.12 -13.04 20.68
CA ALA A 500 -32.84 -11.62 20.90
C ALA A 500 -31.77 -11.35 21.99
N ASP A 501 -31.35 -12.36 22.74
CA ASP A 501 -30.26 -12.27 23.73
C ASP A 501 -29.47 -13.60 23.79
N ALA A 502 -29.14 -14.16 22.63
CA ALA A 502 -28.59 -15.52 22.48
C ALA A 502 -27.43 -15.81 23.43
N ALA A 503 -26.48 -14.86 23.55
CA ALA A 503 -25.33 -14.96 24.43
C ALA A 503 -25.68 -15.12 25.93
N ARG A 504 -26.82 -14.57 26.40
CA ARG A 504 -27.24 -14.70 27.81
C ARG A 504 -28.25 -15.81 28.06
N SER A 505 -29.06 -16.15 27.06
CA SER A 505 -30.06 -17.22 27.14
C SER A 505 -29.57 -18.56 26.59
N CYS A 506 -28.25 -18.67 26.43
CA CYS A 506 -27.57 -19.89 26.03
C CYS A 506 -27.91 -21.05 26.96
N VAL A 507 -28.27 -22.17 26.35
CA VAL A 507 -28.52 -23.45 27.00
C VAL A 507 -27.24 -24.27 27.00
N GLU A 508 -26.59 -24.38 25.84
CA GLU A 508 -25.33 -25.11 25.63
C GLU A 508 -24.70 -24.65 24.31
N GLY A 509 -23.38 -24.74 24.17
CA GLY A 509 -22.67 -24.40 22.94
C GLY A 509 -21.38 -25.20 22.74
N SER A 510 -20.91 -25.25 21.49
CA SER A 510 -19.66 -25.90 21.09
C SER A 510 -19.07 -25.13 19.90
N ASP A 511 -17.76 -24.88 19.98
CA ASP A 511 -16.95 -24.31 18.90
C ASP A 511 -15.57 -24.98 18.94
N GLY A 512 -15.49 -26.11 18.26
CA GLY A 512 -14.37 -27.01 18.14
C GLY A 512 -13.57 -26.70 16.88
N ALA A 513 -13.54 -27.61 15.91
CA ALA A 513 -12.75 -27.39 14.69
C ALA A 513 -13.33 -28.05 13.44
N LEU A 514 -14.34 -28.92 13.60
CA LEU A 514 -14.96 -29.67 12.52
C LEU A 514 -16.38 -30.04 12.98
N THR A 515 -16.52 -31.16 13.67
CA THR A 515 -17.82 -31.62 14.16
C THR A 515 -18.13 -31.00 15.51
N GLU A 516 -19.21 -30.24 15.56
CA GLU A 516 -19.72 -29.66 16.79
C GLU A 516 -20.88 -30.46 17.32
N SER A 517 -20.85 -30.74 18.63
CA SER A 517 -21.93 -31.48 19.30
C SER A 517 -22.24 -30.85 20.64
N ILE A 518 -23.53 -30.62 20.89
CA ILE A 518 -24.03 -30.13 22.17
C ILE A 518 -25.01 -31.13 22.77
N VAL A 519 -24.99 -31.23 24.10
CA VAL A 519 -25.90 -32.10 24.85
C VAL A 519 -26.44 -31.31 26.03
N PHE A 520 -27.76 -31.17 26.12
CA PHE A 520 -28.39 -30.40 27.18
C PHE A 520 -29.64 -31.06 27.75
N THR A 521 -30.01 -30.69 28.97
CA THR A 521 -31.28 -31.09 29.59
C THR A 521 -32.22 -29.90 29.61
N ALA A 522 -33.38 -30.04 28.98
CA ALA A 522 -34.39 -28.98 28.97
C ALA A 522 -34.97 -28.80 30.39
N VAL A 523 -34.94 -27.57 30.89
CA VAL A 523 -35.42 -27.25 32.26
C VAL A 523 -36.94 -27.16 32.31
N ASP A 524 -37.55 -26.66 31.24
CA ASP A 524 -39.00 -26.45 31.13
C ASP A 524 -39.51 -27.02 29.79
N ASP A 525 -40.82 -27.25 29.69
CA ASP A 525 -41.47 -27.49 28.40
C ASP A 525 -41.44 -26.19 27.58
N GLY A 526 -40.94 -26.25 26.34
CA GLY A 526 -40.86 -25.07 25.50
C GLY A 526 -39.94 -25.24 24.30
N ASP A 527 -39.83 -24.19 23.49
CA ASP A 527 -38.97 -24.20 22.33
C ASP A 527 -37.54 -23.78 22.70
N VAL A 528 -36.58 -24.52 22.17
CA VAL A 528 -35.16 -24.18 22.15
C VAL A 528 -34.77 -23.94 20.70
N PHE A 529 -34.04 -22.87 20.44
CA PHE A 529 -33.52 -22.55 19.12
C PHE A 529 -32.09 -23.09 19.02
N VAL A 530 -31.85 -23.94 18.04
CA VAL A 530 -30.53 -24.45 17.66
C VAL A 530 -30.03 -23.56 16.54
N VAL A 531 -28.87 -22.95 16.72
CA VAL A 531 -28.23 -22.09 15.73
C VAL A 531 -26.96 -22.79 15.24
N VAL A 532 -26.83 -22.89 13.92
CA VAL A 532 -25.59 -23.29 13.24
C VAL A 532 -25.03 -22.03 12.60
N ASP A 533 -23.84 -21.65 13.02
CA ASP A 533 -23.23 -20.35 12.75
C ASP A 533 -21.79 -20.53 12.23
N GLY A 534 -21.27 -19.54 11.53
CA GLY A 534 -19.89 -19.48 11.07
C GLY A 534 -18.92 -18.95 12.11
N SER A 535 -17.90 -19.74 12.44
CA SER A 535 -16.77 -19.23 13.24
C SER A 535 -15.88 -18.34 12.36
N ALA A 536 -15.41 -17.22 12.91
CA ALA A 536 -14.52 -16.27 12.21
C ALA A 536 -14.99 -15.81 10.80
N GLY A 537 -16.30 -15.80 10.54
CA GLY A 537 -16.89 -15.39 9.26
C GLY A 537 -16.91 -16.50 8.20
N GLU A 538 -16.58 -17.74 8.55
CA GLU A 538 -16.72 -18.88 7.65
C GLU A 538 -18.19 -19.22 7.35
N ALA A 539 -18.45 -19.91 6.25
CA ALA A 539 -19.79 -20.38 5.89
C ALA A 539 -19.72 -21.59 4.96
N GLY A 540 -20.72 -22.46 5.05
CA GLY A 540 -20.76 -23.64 4.19
C GLY A 540 -21.94 -24.57 4.43
N ALA A 541 -21.98 -25.62 3.64
CA ALA A 541 -22.94 -26.71 3.80
C ALA A 541 -22.58 -27.58 5.01
N PHE A 542 -23.58 -28.15 5.67
CA PHE A 542 -23.40 -29.05 6.81
C PHE A 542 -24.51 -30.12 6.86
N ASP A 543 -24.25 -31.21 7.59
CA ASP A 543 -25.27 -32.18 7.99
C ASP A 543 -25.59 -31.99 9.48
N LEU A 544 -26.87 -31.82 9.81
CA LEU A 544 -27.37 -31.68 11.17
C LEU A 544 -28.08 -32.97 11.59
N ARG A 545 -27.75 -33.47 12.77
CA ARG A 545 -28.47 -34.57 13.44
C ARG A 545 -28.88 -34.17 14.84
N TRP A 546 -30.04 -34.63 15.29
CA TRP A 546 -30.54 -34.35 16.63
C TRP A 546 -31.40 -35.50 17.15
N GLY A 547 -31.62 -35.52 18.46
CA GLY A 547 -32.52 -36.48 19.08
C GLY A 547 -32.50 -36.42 20.61
N ILE A 548 -33.17 -37.39 21.22
CA ILE A 548 -33.13 -37.60 22.67
C ILE A 548 -31.84 -38.35 22.98
N ALA A 549 -31.01 -37.79 23.86
CA ALA A 549 -29.82 -38.46 24.35
C ALA A 549 -30.23 -39.49 25.40
N GLU A 550 -30.19 -40.77 25.04
CA GLU A 550 -30.57 -41.86 25.95
C GLU A 550 -29.46 -42.21 26.95
N CYS A 551 -28.24 -41.72 26.70
CA CYS A 551 -27.05 -42.04 27.49
C CYS A 551 -26.52 -40.77 28.17
N GLY A 552 -26.44 -40.78 29.49
CA GLY A 552 -26.02 -39.64 30.27
C GLY A 552 -24.51 -39.55 30.47
N ASP A 553 -23.88 -40.71 30.63
CA ASP A 553 -22.44 -41.00 30.69
C ASP A 553 -22.22 -42.43 30.15
N ASP A 554 -20.99 -42.84 29.82
CA ASP A 554 -20.64 -44.21 29.33
C ASP A 554 -21.06 -45.33 30.32
N ALA A 555 -21.47 -44.96 31.54
CA ALA A 555 -22.01 -45.84 32.57
C ALA A 555 -23.49 -46.22 32.40
N ASP A 556 -24.24 -45.51 31.55
CA ASP A 556 -25.68 -45.74 31.35
C ASP A 556 -25.98 -46.84 30.32
N CYS A 557 -24.98 -47.25 29.54
CA CYS A 557 -25.12 -48.37 28.63
C CYS A 557 -24.96 -49.71 29.35
N ALA A 558 -25.69 -50.74 28.90
CA ALA A 558 -25.60 -52.07 29.50
C ALA A 558 -24.17 -52.59 29.38
N ASN A 559 -23.69 -53.36 30.37
CA ASN A 559 -22.32 -53.93 30.37
C ASN A 559 -21.94 -54.51 28.99
N GLY A 560 -21.02 -53.83 28.29
CA GLY A 560 -20.53 -54.23 26.97
C GLY A 560 -20.93 -53.31 25.82
N GLN A 561 -21.90 -52.42 26.02
CA GLN A 561 -22.29 -51.38 25.07
C GLN A 561 -21.43 -50.12 25.30
N THR A 562 -21.05 -49.44 24.23
CA THR A 562 -20.41 -48.12 24.29
C THR A 562 -21.38 -47.07 23.80
N CYS A 563 -21.36 -45.90 24.42
CA CYS A 563 -22.14 -44.76 23.96
C CYS A 563 -21.54 -44.22 22.65
N LEU A 564 -21.97 -44.78 21.52
CA LEU A 564 -21.63 -44.31 20.18
C LEU A 564 -22.81 -43.51 19.65
N ASP A 565 -22.57 -42.26 19.26
CA ASP A 565 -23.61 -41.37 18.71
C ASP A 565 -24.82 -41.18 19.66
N PHE A 566 -24.57 -41.04 20.96
CA PHE A 566 -25.59 -40.77 21.99
C PHE A 566 -26.69 -41.84 22.12
N THR A 567 -26.45 -43.02 21.53
CA THR A 567 -27.29 -44.22 21.65
C THR A 567 -26.43 -45.39 22.11
N CYS A 568 -27.01 -46.32 22.88
CA CYS A 568 -26.28 -47.52 23.25
C CYS A 568 -26.24 -48.48 22.05
N ALA A 569 -25.05 -48.69 21.50
CA ALA A 569 -24.80 -49.68 20.45
C ALA A 569 -24.34 -51.01 21.06
N ASP A 570 -24.94 -52.12 20.61
CA ASP A 570 -24.59 -53.51 20.97
C ASP A 570 -23.22 -53.98 20.45
#